data_AF-A0A086MGP5-F1
#
_entry.id   AF-A0A086MGP5-F1
#
_cell.length_a   1.000
_cell.length_b   1.000
_cell.length_c   1.000
_cell.angle_alpha   90.00
_cell.angle_beta   90.00
_cell.angle_gamma   90.00
#
_symmetry.space_group_name_H-M   'P 1'
#
loop_
_entity.id
_entity.type
_entity.pdbx_description
1 polymer ?
#
loop_
_entity_poly.entity_id
_entity_poly.type
_entity_poly.pdbx_seq_one_letter_code
_entity_poly.pdbx_strand_id
1 'polypeptide(L)'
;MPTTVDTWNLDGDYIRIDDGAGPEYLDWRNNAEVISGYGIVNLSVGVVLGDPQHDRLGFVQGNGITATDGLNSGSRITIDGFVAVVAPRSTGYSFGLLFPDPEDPGEYRSAPPAIVQKFIRALTYQNTSEALPDDFQKLIGFHILNDGDGTTGHEPIQEYVTVTKWLRDHFVPTDRGGNWSTGGKNLPPEITGIPAAKTIADGGRPFSSVSITDPNNDKLTVTIKISDPKKGSFLASSLSGGTYDPETGIYRVTGTPAQVQDAVRKLVFTQGSGLDGSRSSQESVSFKILVSDPVFVDAATMEASFRPNKADNIKGKASSEKLYGHGGKDKIDGKGGNDKIWGGSGNDQLTGGTGKDAFVFDNKANARTNKDKIVDFSVSDDSIWLDNAFFSALGPKGTESKPALLKSSYFVTGSKAKDKNDFIIYDKAKGKLFYDADGSGKGKQVEIATLSKDLQMTYKDFFVI
;
A
#
# COMPACT_ATOMS: atom_id res chain seq x y z
N MET A 1 -28.84 -4.58 8.12
CA MET A 1 -29.23 -3.26 7.62
C MET A 1 -28.02 -2.73 6.87
N PRO A 2 -28.04 -2.53 5.55
CA PRO A 2 -27.08 -1.62 4.93
C PRO A 2 -27.49 -0.21 5.40
N THR A 3 -26.86 0.27 6.47
CA THR A 3 -25.76 1.24 6.46
C THR A 3 -26.09 2.49 5.67
N THR A 4 -26.44 3.53 6.42
CA THR A 4 -26.25 4.95 6.08
C THR A 4 -24.99 5.10 5.23
N VAL A 5 -25.14 5.53 3.97
CA VAL A 5 -24.00 6.03 3.20
C VAL A 5 -23.76 7.43 3.70
N ASP A 6 -22.65 7.53 4.41
CA ASP A 6 -22.12 8.71 5.05
C ASP A 6 -22.03 9.85 4.02
N THR A 7 -22.88 10.87 4.15
CA THR A 7 -22.78 12.12 3.39
C THR A 7 -21.60 12.92 3.97
N TRP A 8 -20.37 12.56 3.58
CA TRP A 8 -19.23 13.41 3.90
C TRP A 8 -19.15 14.53 2.87
N ASN A 9 -19.29 15.75 3.39
CA ASN A 9 -18.79 16.97 2.79
C ASN A 9 -17.43 16.73 2.13
N LEU A 10 -17.37 16.77 0.80
CA LEU A 10 -16.12 16.91 0.07
C LEU A 10 -16.05 18.33 -0.47
N ASP A 11 -15.63 19.26 0.40
CA ASP A 11 -14.92 20.45 -0.06
C ASP A 11 -13.61 19.97 -0.71
N GLY A 12 -13.62 19.61 -2.00
CA GLY A 12 -12.39 19.27 -2.72
C GLY A 12 -12.48 18.45 -4.02
N ASP A 13 -13.54 17.66 -4.25
CA ASP A 13 -13.63 16.78 -5.43
C ASP A 13 -14.20 17.54 -6.66
N TYR A 14 -13.32 18.20 -7.42
CA TYR A 14 -13.66 18.93 -8.64
C TYR A 14 -13.06 18.27 -9.89
N ILE A 15 -13.85 18.17 -10.96
CA ILE A 15 -13.33 17.89 -12.31
C ILE A 15 -13.32 19.22 -13.07
N ARG A 16 -12.18 19.55 -13.68
CA ARG A 16 -12.08 20.73 -14.53
C ARG A 16 -12.65 20.40 -15.91
N ILE A 17 -13.71 21.08 -16.33
CA ILE A 17 -14.26 20.93 -17.69
C ILE A 17 -13.71 22.04 -18.58
N ASP A 18 -13.05 21.67 -19.67
CA ASP A 18 -12.64 22.61 -20.71
C ASP A 18 -13.85 22.94 -21.63
N ASP A 19 -14.01 24.20 -22.02
CA ASP A 19 -15.05 24.67 -22.95
C ASP A 19 -14.87 24.09 -24.36
N GLY A 20 -15.95 23.56 -24.94
CA GLY A 20 -15.94 22.97 -26.28
C GLY A 20 -15.00 21.75 -26.47
N ALA A 21 -14.36 21.26 -25.42
CA ALA A 21 -13.49 20.09 -25.46
C ALA A 21 -14.29 18.80 -25.62
N GLY A 22 -13.61 17.71 -26.01
CA GLY A 22 -14.20 16.38 -26.09
C GLY A 22 -14.66 15.84 -24.72
N PRO A 23 -15.40 14.72 -24.69
CA PRO A 23 -15.93 14.15 -23.46
C PRO A 23 -14.84 13.79 -22.44
N GLU A 24 -15.09 14.10 -21.17
CA GLU A 24 -14.19 13.86 -20.04
C GLU A 24 -14.73 12.77 -19.11
N TYR A 25 -13.85 11.92 -18.57
CA TYR A 25 -14.25 10.90 -17.61
C TYR A 25 -14.68 11.52 -16.29
N LEU A 26 -15.78 11.01 -15.74
CA LEU A 26 -16.30 11.46 -14.45
C LEU A 26 -15.56 10.89 -13.23
N ASP A 27 -14.47 10.13 -13.45
CA ASP A 27 -13.61 9.42 -12.49
C ASP A 27 -14.17 9.34 -11.05
N TRP A 28 -14.92 8.27 -10.80
CA TRP A 28 -15.61 8.02 -9.54
C TRP A 28 -14.80 7.22 -8.51
N ARG A 29 -13.61 6.69 -8.88
CA ARG A 29 -12.69 5.90 -8.02
C ARG A 29 -13.39 4.88 -7.10
N ASN A 30 -13.05 4.92 -5.81
CA ASN A 30 -13.72 4.21 -4.70
C ASN A 30 -14.83 5.05 -4.05
N ASN A 31 -15.09 6.28 -4.54
CA ASN A 31 -16.10 7.18 -3.98
C ASN A 31 -17.52 6.79 -4.42
N ALA A 32 -17.64 5.95 -5.45
CA ALA A 32 -18.88 5.29 -5.84
C ALA A 32 -18.66 3.78 -5.90
N GLU A 33 -18.64 3.11 -4.74
CA GLU A 33 -18.66 1.65 -4.67
C GLU A 33 -20.11 1.14 -4.65
N VAL A 34 -20.45 0.30 -5.63
CA VAL A 34 -21.77 -0.29 -5.78
C VAL A 34 -21.79 -1.64 -5.07
N ILE A 35 -22.49 -1.71 -3.95
CA ILE A 35 -22.65 -2.92 -3.15
C ILE A 35 -24.15 -3.24 -3.07
N SER A 36 -24.55 -4.44 -3.51
CA SER A 36 -25.90 -4.95 -3.28
C SER A 36 -25.85 -6.46 -3.10
N GLY A 37 -26.55 -6.96 -2.07
CA GLY A 37 -26.74 -8.40 -1.84
C GLY A 37 -27.83 -9.03 -2.72
N TYR A 38 -28.63 -8.22 -3.40
CA TYR A 38 -29.83 -8.65 -4.14
C TYR A 38 -29.78 -8.27 -5.63
N GLY A 39 -28.70 -7.63 -6.08
CA GLY A 39 -28.53 -7.10 -7.43
C GLY A 39 -29.18 -5.72 -7.61
N ILE A 40 -29.20 -5.18 -8.83
CA ILE A 40 -29.67 -3.82 -9.14
C ILE A 40 -30.61 -3.86 -10.34
N VAL A 41 -31.84 -3.42 -10.16
CA VAL A 41 -32.87 -3.50 -11.21
C VAL A 41 -32.92 -2.23 -12.05
N ASN A 42 -32.56 -1.08 -11.47
CA ASN A 42 -32.55 0.19 -12.18
C ASN A 42 -31.42 1.10 -11.67
N LEU A 43 -30.67 1.68 -12.60
CA LEU A 43 -29.75 2.77 -12.33
C LEU A 43 -30.28 4.03 -12.99
N SER A 44 -30.42 5.12 -12.24
CA SER A 44 -30.72 6.44 -12.79
C SER A 44 -29.55 7.38 -12.59
N VAL A 45 -29.23 8.13 -13.63
CA VAL A 45 -28.09 9.05 -13.68
C VAL A 45 -28.59 10.40 -14.15
N GLY A 46 -28.14 11.50 -13.54
CA GLY A 46 -28.54 12.83 -14.00
C GLY A 46 -27.60 13.96 -13.61
N VAL A 47 -27.70 15.07 -14.34
CA VAL A 47 -27.00 16.34 -14.07
C VAL A 47 -27.96 17.31 -13.39
N VAL A 48 -27.64 17.79 -12.19
CA VAL A 48 -28.44 18.78 -11.47
C VAL A 48 -28.30 20.13 -12.16
N LEU A 49 -29.44 20.80 -12.41
CA LEU A 49 -29.50 22.05 -13.16
C LEU A 49 -28.81 21.95 -14.54
N GLY A 50 -28.94 20.79 -15.20
CA GLY A 50 -28.39 20.55 -16.53
C GLY A 50 -29.03 21.41 -17.62
N ASP A 51 -28.23 21.82 -18.60
CA ASP A 51 -28.65 22.50 -19.82
C ASP A 51 -28.70 21.51 -20.99
N PRO A 52 -29.89 21.16 -21.52
CA PRO A 52 -30.01 20.22 -22.63
C PRO A 52 -29.35 20.70 -23.93
N GLN A 53 -29.04 21.99 -24.08
CA GLN A 53 -28.33 22.50 -25.26
C GLN A 53 -26.84 22.20 -25.21
N HIS A 54 -26.23 22.18 -24.02
CA HIS A 54 -24.77 22.13 -23.88
C HIS A 54 -24.27 20.92 -23.08
N ASP A 55 -25.00 20.44 -22.08
CA ASP A 55 -24.57 19.35 -21.23
C ASP A 55 -24.86 18.00 -21.89
N ARG A 56 -23.85 17.13 -21.96
CA ARG A 56 -23.95 15.78 -22.52
C ARG A 56 -23.33 14.78 -21.57
N LEU A 57 -24.12 13.77 -21.19
CA LEU A 57 -23.57 12.55 -20.61
C LEU A 57 -23.25 11.57 -21.74
N GLY A 58 -22.16 10.85 -21.56
CA GLY A 58 -21.71 9.81 -22.47
C GLY A 58 -21.05 8.68 -21.69
N PHE A 59 -20.42 7.78 -22.44
CA PHE A 59 -19.55 6.75 -21.87
C PHE A 59 -18.55 6.30 -22.93
N VAL A 60 -17.45 5.69 -22.48
CA VAL A 60 -16.46 5.13 -23.40
C VAL A 60 -16.83 3.72 -23.82
N GLN A 61 -16.93 3.52 -25.13
CA GLN A 61 -17.10 2.20 -25.74
C GLN A 61 -15.75 1.45 -25.77
N GLY A 62 -15.78 0.14 -25.53
CA GLY A 62 -14.59 -0.69 -25.35
C GLY A 62 -14.54 -1.33 -23.97
N ASN A 63 -13.55 -2.19 -23.73
CA ASN A 63 -13.40 -2.95 -22.47
C ASN A 63 -14.68 -3.67 -22.02
N GLY A 64 -15.47 -4.18 -22.97
CA GLY A 64 -16.71 -4.90 -22.72
C GLY A 64 -17.98 -4.05 -22.66
N ILE A 65 -17.91 -2.72 -22.88
CA ILE A 65 -19.09 -1.86 -23.00
C ILE A 65 -19.33 -1.44 -24.46
N THR A 66 -20.54 -1.64 -24.97
CA THR A 66 -20.95 -1.22 -26.31
C THR A 66 -22.39 -0.70 -26.28
N ALA A 67 -22.76 0.24 -27.15
CA ALA A 67 -24.18 0.58 -27.34
C ALA A 67 -24.56 0.77 -28.80
N THR A 68 -25.85 0.61 -29.07
CA THR A 68 -26.43 0.79 -30.40
C THR A 68 -26.48 2.25 -30.83
N ASP A 69 -26.84 3.16 -29.91
CA ASP A 69 -27.01 4.59 -30.20
C ASP A 69 -26.79 5.43 -28.92
N GLY A 70 -25.61 5.27 -28.31
CA GLY A 70 -25.20 6.02 -27.12
C GLY A 70 -26.18 5.90 -25.94
N LEU A 71 -26.52 7.04 -25.35
CA LEU A 71 -27.46 7.18 -24.22
C LEU A 71 -28.82 7.73 -24.66
N ASN A 72 -29.19 7.56 -25.93
CA ASN A 72 -30.52 7.91 -26.41
C ASN A 72 -31.58 6.96 -25.87
N SER A 73 -32.80 7.45 -25.68
CA SER A 73 -33.93 6.63 -25.24
C SER A 73 -34.14 5.42 -26.15
N GLY A 74 -34.24 4.22 -25.57
CA GLY A 74 -34.39 2.97 -26.30
C GLY A 74 -33.07 2.31 -26.73
N SER A 75 -31.93 2.98 -26.56
CA SER A 75 -30.61 2.40 -26.87
C SER A 75 -30.34 1.15 -26.04
N ARG A 76 -29.79 0.11 -26.68
CA ARG A 76 -29.32 -1.09 -25.99
C ARG A 76 -27.84 -0.91 -25.67
N ILE A 77 -27.50 -1.07 -24.40
CA ILE A 77 -26.13 -1.07 -23.90
C ILE A 77 -25.78 -2.48 -23.48
N THR A 78 -24.67 -3.00 -23.94
CA THR A 78 -24.11 -4.28 -23.49
C THR A 78 -22.90 -4.00 -22.61
N ILE A 79 -22.85 -4.60 -21.42
CA ILE A 79 -21.76 -4.48 -20.44
C ILE A 79 -21.31 -5.90 -20.10
N ASP A 80 -20.16 -6.34 -20.59
CA ASP A 80 -19.65 -7.72 -20.48
C ASP A 80 -20.69 -8.78 -20.88
N GLY A 81 -21.42 -8.51 -21.97
CA GLY A 81 -22.51 -9.38 -22.45
C GLY A 81 -23.84 -9.16 -21.73
N PHE A 82 -23.88 -8.39 -20.64
CA PHE A 82 -25.11 -8.07 -19.92
C PHE A 82 -25.83 -6.89 -20.59
N VAL A 83 -27.06 -7.12 -21.05
CA VAL A 83 -27.83 -6.10 -21.78
C VAL A 83 -28.65 -5.24 -20.82
N ALA A 84 -28.57 -3.92 -21.04
CA ALA A 84 -29.39 -2.87 -20.47
C ALA A 84 -30.07 -2.06 -21.60
N VAL A 85 -31.17 -1.40 -21.28
CA VAL A 85 -31.90 -0.49 -22.16
C VAL A 85 -32.00 0.88 -21.52
N VAL A 86 -31.68 1.92 -22.28
CA VAL A 86 -31.80 3.29 -21.82
C VAL A 86 -33.27 3.69 -21.79
N ALA A 87 -33.76 4.02 -20.61
CA ALA A 87 -35.10 4.54 -20.40
C ALA A 87 -35.07 6.06 -20.24
N PRO A 88 -35.99 6.78 -20.90
CA PRO A 88 -36.10 8.22 -20.72
C PRO A 88 -36.59 8.53 -19.30
N ARG A 89 -36.05 9.58 -18.69
CA ARG A 89 -36.60 10.20 -17.48
C ARG A 89 -37.29 11.52 -17.86
N SER A 90 -38.06 12.09 -16.94
CA SER A 90 -38.91 13.27 -17.16
C SER A 90 -38.16 14.53 -17.61
N THR A 91 -36.83 14.57 -17.52
CA THR A 91 -36.00 15.70 -17.92
C THR A 91 -34.82 15.23 -18.77
N GLY A 92 -34.50 15.95 -19.85
CA GLY A 92 -33.50 15.57 -20.86
C GLY A 92 -32.03 15.55 -20.41
N TYR A 93 -31.76 15.76 -19.12
CA TYR A 93 -30.43 15.70 -18.50
C TYR A 93 -30.30 14.52 -17.52
N SER A 94 -31.27 13.59 -17.52
CA SER A 94 -31.22 12.35 -16.76
C SER A 94 -31.71 11.15 -17.60
N PHE A 95 -31.17 9.97 -17.32
CA PHE A 95 -31.59 8.73 -17.96
C PHE A 95 -31.63 7.59 -16.95
N GLY A 96 -32.46 6.58 -17.24
CA GLY A 96 -32.46 5.30 -16.54
C GLY A 96 -31.78 4.22 -17.37
N LEU A 97 -31.14 3.25 -16.72
CA LEU A 97 -30.82 1.96 -17.30
C LEU A 97 -31.74 0.91 -16.68
N LEU A 98 -32.47 0.22 -17.54
CA LEU A 98 -33.30 -0.91 -17.21
C LEU A 98 -32.66 -2.19 -17.72
N PHE A 99 -32.78 -3.28 -16.97
CA PHE A 99 -32.17 -4.56 -17.33
C PHE A 99 -33.27 -5.56 -17.70
N PRO A 100 -33.70 -5.65 -18.98
CA PRO A 100 -34.83 -6.51 -19.36
C PRO A 100 -34.48 -7.98 -19.16
N ASP A 101 -35.41 -8.80 -18.69
CA ASP A 101 -35.22 -10.25 -18.58
C ASP A 101 -35.14 -10.89 -19.99
N PRO A 102 -34.16 -11.78 -20.26
CA PRO A 102 -34.01 -12.37 -21.59
C PRO A 102 -35.02 -13.49 -21.87
N GLU A 103 -35.63 -14.06 -20.82
CA GLU A 103 -36.62 -15.13 -20.88
C GLU A 103 -38.06 -14.57 -20.82
N ASP A 104 -38.25 -13.40 -20.21
CA ASP A 104 -39.52 -12.66 -20.20
C ASP A 104 -39.34 -11.17 -20.63
N PRO A 105 -39.55 -10.85 -21.91
CA PRO A 105 -39.37 -9.49 -22.43
C PRO A 105 -40.29 -8.41 -21.81
N GLY A 106 -41.31 -8.80 -21.02
CA GLY A 106 -42.18 -7.88 -20.28
C GLY A 106 -41.64 -7.48 -18.90
N GLU A 107 -40.61 -8.17 -18.40
CA GLU A 107 -40.09 -8.05 -17.04
C GLU A 107 -38.63 -7.56 -17.00
N TYR A 108 -38.19 -7.14 -15.81
CA TYR A 108 -36.81 -6.71 -15.56
C TYR A 108 -36.10 -7.66 -14.60
N ARG A 109 -34.80 -7.89 -14.83
CA ARG A 109 -33.92 -8.71 -13.99
C ARG A 109 -32.92 -7.86 -13.21
N SER A 110 -32.41 -8.38 -12.11
CA SER A 110 -31.33 -7.72 -11.36
C SER A 110 -29.97 -7.85 -12.06
N ALA A 111 -29.27 -6.73 -12.22
CA ALA A 111 -27.88 -6.67 -12.64
C ALA A 111 -26.92 -6.92 -11.47
N PRO A 112 -25.82 -7.67 -11.65
CA PRO A 112 -24.78 -7.78 -10.64
C PRO A 112 -24.16 -6.40 -10.30
N PRO A 113 -23.80 -6.14 -9.03
CA PRO A 113 -23.18 -4.88 -8.64
C PRO A 113 -21.94 -4.52 -9.46
N ALA A 114 -21.12 -5.52 -9.83
CA ALA A 114 -19.94 -5.34 -10.66
C ALA A 114 -20.26 -4.82 -12.08
N ILE A 115 -21.40 -5.21 -12.67
CA ILE A 115 -21.85 -4.74 -13.98
C ILE A 115 -22.22 -3.25 -13.91
N VAL A 116 -22.97 -2.87 -12.89
CA VAL A 116 -23.37 -1.47 -12.66
C VAL A 116 -22.18 -0.60 -12.30
N GLN A 117 -21.28 -1.11 -11.44
CA GLN A 117 -20.02 -0.46 -11.08
C GLN A 117 -19.15 -0.18 -12.32
N LYS A 118 -19.08 -1.14 -13.24
CA LYS A 118 -18.31 -1.03 -14.47
C LYS A 118 -18.88 0.05 -15.40
N PHE A 119 -20.20 0.12 -15.53
CA PHE A 119 -20.85 1.17 -16.31
C PHE A 119 -20.63 2.56 -15.70
N ILE A 120 -20.83 2.72 -14.38
CA ILE A 120 -20.61 4.00 -13.69
C ILE A 120 -19.18 4.52 -13.91
N ARG A 121 -18.18 3.63 -13.85
CA ARG A 121 -16.77 3.98 -14.10
C ARG A 121 -16.47 4.40 -15.53
N ALA A 122 -17.32 4.03 -16.50
CA ALA A 122 -17.15 4.37 -17.90
C ALA A 122 -17.84 5.67 -18.31
N LEU A 123 -18.63 6.29 -17.42
CA LEU A 123 -19.37 7.50 -17.73
C LEU A 123 -18.45 8.69 -17.98
N THR A 124 -18.83 9.47 -18.99
CA THR A 124 -18.18 10.72 -19.35
C THR A 124 -19.19 11.87 -19.32
N TYR A 125 -18.67 13.08 -19.19
CA TYR A 125 -19.43 14.31 -19.33
C TYR A 125 -18.75 15.24 -20.32
N GLN A 126 -19.54 15.98 -21.06
CA GLN A 126 -19.09 17.04 -21.94
C GLN A 126 -20.01 18.24 -21.80
N ASN A 127 -19.45 19.45 -21.78
CA ASN A 127 -20.21 20.67 -22.02
C ASN A 127 -19.81 21.24 -23.38
N THR A 128 -20.78 21.46 -24.27
CA THR A 128 -20.53 21.94 -25.64
C THR A 128 -20.72 23.45 -25.80
N SER A 129 -20.79 24.20 -24.70
CA SER A 129 -20.81 25.68 -24.76
C SER A 129 -19.48 26.19 -25.29
N GLU A 130 -19.52 27.26 -26.08
CA GLU A 130 -18.31 27.94 -26.59
C GLU A 130 -17.56 28.70 -25.49
N ALA A 131 -18.19 28.93 -24.33
CA ALA A 131 -17.58 29.52 -23.14
C ALA A 131 -18.34 29.10 -21.88
N LEU A 132 -17.61 28.87 -20.78
CA LEU A 132 -18.19 28.60 -19.46
C LEU A 132 -18.14 29.88 -18.59
N PRO A 133 -19.14 30.15 -17.74
CA PRO A 133 -19.07 31.21 -16.74
C PRO A 133 -17.96 30.95 -15.69
N ASP A 134 -17.37 32.02 -15.15
CA ASP A 134 -16.35 31.94 -14.07
C ASP A 134 -16.84 31.19 -12.82
N ASP A 135 -18.16 31.18 -12.58
CA ASP A 135 -18.82 30.49 -11.48
C ASP A 135 -19.42 29.13 -11.88
N PHE A 136 -19.08 28.62 -13.07
CA PHE A 136 -19.63 27.37 -13.61
C PHE A 136 -19.46 26.22 -12.61
N GLN A 137 -20.61 25.72 -12.15
CA GLN A 137 -20.71 24.62 -11.23
C GLN A 137 -21.87 23.71 -11.63
N LYS A 138 -21.54 22.44 -11.92
CA LYS A 138 -22.54 21.39 -12.15
C LYS A 138 -22.34 20.28 -11.14
N LEU A 139 -23.45 19.64 -10.77
CA LEU A 139 -23.46 18.48 -9.90
C LEU A 139 -23.99 17.29 -10.69
N ILE A 140 -23.22 16.21 -10.79
CA ILE A 140 -23.72 14.96 -11.39
C ILE A 140 -24.06 13.99 -10.27
N GLY A 141 -25.30 13.49 -10.29
CA GLY A 141 -25.89 12.61 -9.30
C GLY A 141 -26.22 11.22 -9.84
N PHE A 142 -26.04 10.19 -9.00
CA PHE A 142 -26.62 8.86 -9.21
C PHE A 142 -27.83 8.62 -8.32
N HIS A 143 -28.73 7.78 -8.82
CA HIS A 143 -29.90 7.29 -8.12
C HIS A 143 -29.98 5.80 -8.42
N ILE A 144 -29.50 4.97 -7.50
CA ILE A 144 -29.54 3.51 -7.65
C ILE A 144 -30.86 3.02 -7.05
N LEU A 145 -31.62 2.24 -7.81
CA LEU A 145 -32.83 1.58 -7.34
C LEU A 145 -32.57 0.08 -7.28
N ASN A 146 -32.49 -0.42 -6.06
CA ASN A 146 -32.52 -1.84 -5.76
C ASN A 146 -33.99 -2.23 -5.58
N ASP A 147 -34.52 -3.11 -6.44
CA ASP A 147 -35.80 -3.75 -6.17
C ASP A 147 -35.48 -5.10 -5.52
N GLY A 148 -36.23 -5.44 -4.47
CA GLY A 148 -35.99 -6.62 -3.65
C GLY A 148 -36.01 -7.92 -4.47
N ASP A 149 -35.74 -9.03 -3.80
CA ASP A 149 -35.47 -10.37 -4.36
C ASP A 149 -36.58 -11.04 -5.20
N GLY A 150 -37.57 -10.30 -5.70
CA GLY A 150 -38.62 -10.76 -6.61
C GLY A 150 -39.52 -11.87 -6.07
N THR A 151 -39.32 -12.32 -4.83
CA THR A 151 -39.94 -13.55 -4.31
C THR A 151 -40.61 -13.39 -2.95
N THR A 152 -40.27 -12.37 -2.16
CA THR A 152 -40.72 -12.27 -0.76
C THR A 152 -41.70 -11.15 -0.43
N GLY A 153 -42.03 -10.25 -1.37
CA GLY A 153 -42.99 -9.16 -1.10
C GLY A 153 -42.54 -8.19 -0.01
N HIS A 154 -41.23 -8.07 0.24
CA HIS A 154 -40.70 -7.05 1.13
C HIS A 154 -40.73 -5.67 0.45
N GLU A 155 -41.43 -4.72 1.06
CA GLU A 155 -41.54 -3.31 0.65
C GLU A 155 -40.18 -2.65 0.38
N PRO A 156 -40.10 -1.72 -0.59
CA PRO A 156 -38.84 -1.18 -1.10
C PRO A 156 -38.13 -0.36 -0.03
N ILE A 157 -37.00 -0.84 0.49
CA ILE A 157 -35.99 0.07 1.03
C ILE A 157 -35.33 0.76 -0.15
N GLN A 158 -35.89 1.91 -0.55
CA GLN A 158 -35.26 2.87 -1.45
C GLN A 158 -33.92 3.30 -0.86
N GLU A 159 -32.84 2.63 -1.25
CA GLU A 159 -31.49 3.06 -0.91
C GLU A 159 -31.06 4.15 -1.89
N TYR A 160 -31.37 5.40 -1.53
CA TYR A 160 -30.88 6.57 -2.24
C TYR A 160 -29.37 6.72 -2.00
N VAL A 161 -28.57 6.48 -3.02
CA VAL A 161 -27.14 6.86 -3.01
C VAL A 161 -26.93 7.99 -3.99
N THR A 162 -27.04 9.23 -3.50
CA THR A 162 -26.65 10.42 -4.27
C THR A 162 -25.14 10.60 -4.15
N VAL A 163 -24.39 10.08 -5.12
CA VAL A 163 -22.97 10.47 -5.28
C VAL A 163 -22.93 11.73 -6.12
N THR A 164 -22.29 12.78 -5.61
CA THR A 164 -22.23 14.07 -6.28
C THR A 164 -20.81 14.43 -6.66
N LYS A 165 -20.57 14.76 -7.93
CA LYS A 165 -19.28 15.30 -8.41
C LYS A 165 -19.46 16.73 -8.87
N TRP A 166 -18.60 17.65 -8.41
CA TRP A 166 -18.62 19.04 -8.87
C TRP A 166 -17.75 19.22 -10.12
N LEU A 167 -18.29 19.92 -11.11
CA LEU A 167 -17.57 20.35 -12.32
C LEU A 167 -17.26 21.85 -12.21
N ARG A 168 -16.02 22.29 -12.47
CA ARG A 168 -15.64 23.72 -12.45
C ARG A 168 -14.74 24.09 -13.62
N ASP A 169 -14.79 25.34 -14.06
CA ASP A 169 -13.88 25.86 -15.10
C ASP A 169 -12.47 26.18 -14.51
N HIS A 170 -12.41 26.70 -13.28
CA HIS A 170 -11.16 27.22 -12.70
C HIS A 170 -10.73 26.52 -11.39
N PHE A 171 -9.55 25.90 -11.41
CA PHE A 171 -8.85 25.43 -10.20
C PHE A 171 -8.04 26.60 -9.61
N VAL A 172 -8.42 27.11 -8.43
CA VAL A 172 -7.60 28.05 -7.66
C VAL A 172 -7.06 27.33 -6.43
N PRO A 173 -5.85 26.73 -6.49
CA PRO A 173 -5.09 26.52 -5.28
C PRO A 173 -4.54 27.89 -4.87
N THR A 174 -4.87 28.34 -3.66
CA THR A 174 -4.31 29.56 -3.10
C THR A 174 -2.79 29.41 -2.97
N ASP A 175 -2.03 29.94 -3.92
CA ASP A 175 -0.67 30.39 -3.68
C ASP A 175 -0.42 31.72 -4.38
N ARG A 176 -0.07 32.72 -3.57
CA ARG A 176 0.29 34.07 -4.01
C ARG A 176 1.57 34.02 -4.82
N GLY A 177 1.48 34.33 -6.11
CA GLY A 177 2.64 34.67 -6.93
C GLY A 177 2.41 34.33 -8.39
N GLY A 178 2.01 35.33 -9.17
CA GLY A 178 1.71 35.16 -10.59
C GLY A 178 2.89 34.65 -11.41
N ASN A 179 2.64 33.58 -12.16
CA ASN A 179 2.99 33.49 -13.58
C ASN A 179 2.14 32.37 -14.19
N TRP A 180 1.26 32.73 -15.13
CA TRP A 180 0.34 31.79 -15.78
C TRP A 180 1.07 30.99 -16.86
N SER A 181 1.63 29.84 -16.49
CA SER A 181 1.88 28.78 -17.46
C SER A 181 0.63 27.91 -17.56
N THR A 182 0.10 27.76 -18.77
CA THR A 182 -0.90 26.74 -19.14
C THR A 182 -0.34 25.35 -18.81
N GLY A 183 -0.57 24.88 -17.58
CA GLY A 183 -0.19 23.54 -17.15
C GLY A 183 -0.95 22.51 -17.98
N GLY A 184 -0.24 21.60 -18.64
CA GLY A 184 -0.85 20.54 -19.45
C GLY A 184 -1.82 19.68 -18.62
N LYS A 185 -2.82 19.10 -19.29
CA LYS A 185 -3.80 18.17 -18.71
C LYS A 185 -3.08 17.15 -17.83
N ASN A 186 -3.40 17.05 -16.54
CA ASN A 186 -2.91 15.97 -15.67
C ASN A 186 -3.55 14.64 -16.12
N LEU A 187 -2.77 13.57 -16.32
CA LEU A 187 -3.20 12.25 -16.78
C LEU A 187 -2.91 11.23 -15.66
N PRO A 188 -3.69 10.16 -15.54
CA PRO A 188 -3.53 9.23 -14.43
C PRO A 188 -2.19 8.48 -14.49
N PRO A 189 -1.61 8.14 -13.32
CA PRO A 189 -0.50 7.23 -13.26
C PRO A 189 -0.97 5.82 -13.63
N GLU A 190 -0.05 5.01 -14.14
CA GLU A 190 -0.32 3.63 -14.54
C GLU A 190 0.64 2.68 -13.82
N ILE A 191 0.10 1.59 -13.26
CA ILE A 191 0.88 0.48 -12.74
C ILE A 191 0.65 -0.81 -13.54
N THR A 192 1.73 -1.36 -14.11
CA THR A 192 1.70 -2.60 -14.90
C THR A 192 2.80 -3.57 -14.49
N GLY A 193 2.83 -4.77 -15.08
CA GLY A 193 3.86 -5.78 -14.81
C GLY A 193 3.73 -6.49 -13.45
N ILE A 194 2.57 -6.37 -12.81
CA ILE A 194 2.24 -7.07 -11.55
C ILE A 194 1.59 -8.41 -11.89
N PRO A 195 2.24 -9.55 -11.59
CA PRO A 195 1.58 -10.84 -11.72
C PRO A 195 0.50 -10.99 -10.64
N ALA A 196 -0.61 -11.66 -10.97
CA ALA A 196 -1.66 -11.95 -9.99
C ALA A 196 -1.13 -12.81 -8.82
N ALA A 197 -0.21 -13.74 -9.12
CA ALA A 197 0.48 -14.56 -8.12
C ALA A 197 1.95 -14.78 -8.49
N LYS A 198 2.83 -14.83 -7.49
CA LYS A 198 4.27 -15.10 -7.65
C LYS A 198 4.79 -15.96 -6.51
N THR A 199 5.67 -16.91 -6.81
CA THR A 199 6.48 -17.57 -5.78
C THR A 199 7.74 -16.74 -5.53
N ILE A 200 7.99 -16.39 -4.28
CA ILE A 200 9.12 -15.56 -3.87
C ILE A 200 10.09 -16.41 -3.05
N ALA A 201 11.37 -16.38 -3.45
CA ALA A 201 12.46 -16.96 -2.67
C ALA A 201 12.74 -16.12 -1.42
N ASP A 202 13.48 -16.67 -0.46
CA ASP A 202 13.90 -15.86 0.68
C ASP A 202 14.85 -14.72 0.23
N GLY A 203 14.66 -13.54 0.81
CA GLY A 203 15.31 -12.31 0.33
C GLY A 203 14.93 -11.92 -1.11
N GLY A 204 13.82 -12.46 -1.63
CA GLY A 204 13.38 -12.23 -3.00
C GLY A 204 12.83 -10.82 -3.22
N ARG A 205 12.87 -10.37 -4.48
CA ARG A 205 12.33 -9.07 -4.91
C ARG A 205 10.93 -9.25 -5.52
N PRO A 206 9.83 -9.07 -4.75
CA PRO A 206 8.46 -9.23 -5.23
C PRO A 206 8.19 -8.43 -6.51
N PHE A 207 8.58 -7.16 -6.52
CA PHE A 207 8.14 -6.17 -7.49
C PHE A 207 9.16 -5.92 -8.62
N SER A 208 10.10 -6.84 -8.84
CA SER A 208 11.19 -6.67 -9.82
C SER A 208 10.71 -6.40 -11.27
N SER A 209 9.48 -6.78 -11.61
CA SER A 209 8.86 -6.59 -12.93
C SER A 209 7.89 -5.40 -13.02
N VAL A 210 7.59 -4.73 -11.91
CA VAL A 210 6.56 -3.67 -11.85
C VAL A 210 6.99 -2.46 -12.67
N SER A 211 6.11 -1.93 -13.51
CA SER A 211 6.31 -0.65 -14.20
C SER A 211 5.39 0.39 -13.59
N ILE A 212 5.93 1.58 -13.28
CA ILE A 212 5.16 2.72 -12.78
C ILE A 212 5.46 3.90 -13.69
N THR A 213 4.45 4.38 -14.38
CA THR A 213 4.55 5.48 -15.34
C THR A 213 3.51 6.53 -15.04
N ASP A 214 3.78 7.74 -15.48
CA ASP A 214 2.84 8.86 -15.44
C ASP A 214 3.11 9.72 -16.69
N PRO A 215 2.12 9.93 -17.58
CA PRO A 215 2.35 10.64 -18.85
C PRO A 215 2.85 12.08 -18.68
N ASN A 216 2.54 12.72 -17.55
CA ASN A 216 2.83 14.09 -17.20
C ASN A 216 4.12 14.20 -16.38
N ASN A 217 4.61 13.04 -15.93
CA ASN A 217 5.74 12.88 -15.05
C ASN A 217 5.53 13.59 -13.70
N ASP A 218 4.29 13.56 -13.20
CA ASP A 218 3.91 14.13 -11.92
C ASP A 218 4.58 13.42 -10.74
N LYS A 219 4.59 14.10 -9.59
CA LYS A 219 5.13 13.51 -8.36
C LYS A 219 4.14 12.46 -7.84
N LEU A 220 4.56 11.21 -7.84
CA LEU A 220 3.75 10.08 -7.38
C LEU A 220 4.05 9.73 -5.93
N THR A 221 3.03 9.23 -5.24
CA THR A 221 3.16 8.51 -3.98
C THR A 221 2.76 7.06 -4.21
N VAL A 222 3.65 6.12 -3.84
CA VAL A 222 3.36 4.69 -3.85
C VAL A 222 3.19 4.20 -2.43
N THR A 223 2.09 3.52 -2.15
CA THR A 223 1.83 2.82 -0.88
C THR A 223 1.69 1.33 -1.14
N ILE A 224 2.46 0.51 -0.42
CA ILE A 224 2.36 -0.97 -0.47
C ILE A 224 2.01 -1.47 0.92
N LYS A 225 0.92 -2.22 1.03
CA LYS A 225 0.49 -2.86 2.29
C LYS A 225 0.63 -4.38 2.18
N ILE A 226 1.32 -4.96 3.17
CA ILE A 226 1.37 -6.39 3.43
C ILE A 226 0.11 -6.79 4.21
N SER A 227 -0.64 -7.81 3.77
CA SER A 227 -1.87 -8.22 4.45
C SER A 227 -1.67 -8.77 5.86
N ASP A 228 -0.56 -9.47 6.11
CA ASP A 228 -0.16 -9.92 7.44
C ASP A 228 1.31 -9.56 7.74
N PRO A 229 1.56 -8.45 8.47
CA PRO A 229 2.91 -8.01 8.84
C PRO A 229 3.68 -9.01 9.72
N LYS A 230 3.01 -10.00 10.31
CA LYS A 230 3.70 -11.05 11.09
C LYS A 230 4.40 -12.07 10.19
N LYS A 231 3.92 -12.23 8.95
CA LYS A 231 4.47 -13.19 7.99
C LYS A 231 5.71 -12.69 7.26
N GLY A 232 5.98 -11.39 7.28
CA GLY A 232 7.18 -10.83 6.70
C GLY A 232 7.22 -9.31 6.70
N SER A 233 8.37 -8.79 6.30
CA SER A 233 8.70 -7.36 6.26
C SER A 233 9.51 -7.05 5.00
N PHE A 234 9.77 -5.76 4.77
CA PHE A 234 10.78 -5.36 3.79
C PHE A 234 12.12 -5.12 4.48
N LEU A 235 13.19 -5.64 3.88
CA LEU A 235 14.55 -5.46 4.36
C LEU A 235 14.91 -3.97 4.41
N ALA A 236 15.43 -3.48 5.53
CA ALA A 236 15.71 -2.06 5.73
C ALA A 236 16.64 -1.47 4.67
N SER A 237 17.66 -2.22 4.24
CA SER A 237 18.61 -1.81 3.19
C SER A 237 17.97 -1.68 1.80
N SER A 238 16.75 -2.20 1.62
CA SER A 238 16.03 -2.18 0.33
C SER A 238 15.08 -0.99 0.16
N LEU A 239 14.79 -0.24 1.24
CA LEU A 239 13.72 0.76 1.25
C LEU A 239 13.95 1.97 0.33
N SER A 240 15.19 2.21 -0.13
CA SER A 240 15.54 3.11 -1.24
C SER A 240 14.89 4.52 -1.17
N GLY A 241 14.87 5.14 0.01
CA GLY A 241 14.29 6.48 0.22
C GLY A 241 12.80 6.48 0.59
N GLY A 242 12.16 5.31 0.57
CA GLY A 242 10.85 5.10 1.17
C GLY A 242 10.93 4.84 2.68
N THR A 243 9.77 4.89 3.32
CA THR A 243 9.55 4.59 4.73
C THR A 243 8.76 3.31 4.86
N TYR A 244 9.07 2.51 5.87
CA TYR A 244 8.34 1.28 6.18
C TYR A 244 7.96 1.26 7.65
N ASP A 245 6.71 0.95 7.93
CA ASP A 245 6.21 0.69 9.27
C ASP A 245 6.04 -0.83 9.45
N PRO A 246 6.91 -1.48 10.25
CA PRO A 246 6.85 -2.92 10.47
C PRO A 246 5.64 -3.37 11.31
N GLU A 247 4.98 -2.47 12.05
CA GLU A 247 3.79 -2.83 12.82
C GLU A 247 2.55 -2.93 11.94
N THR A 248 2.42 -1.99 11.00
CA THR A 248 1.27 -1.95 10.08
C THR A 248 1.54 -2.66 8.75
N GLY A 249 2.81 -2.97 8.45
CA GLY A 249 3.24 -3.57 7.18
C GLY A 249 3.09 -2.63 5.99
N ILE A 250 3.17 -1.32 6.21
CA ILE A 250 2.95 -0.30 5.19
C ILE A 250 4.29 0.32 4.77
N TYR A 251 4.63 0.17 3.49
CA TYR A 251 5.69 0.91 2.82
C TYR A 251 5.13 2.12 2.08
N ARG A 252 5.81 3.26 2.15
CA ARG A 252 5.48 4.49 1.42
C ARG A 252 6.71 5.17 0.83
N VAL A 253 6.65 5.57 -0.44
CA VAL A 253 7.67 6.38 -1.11
C VAL A 253 7.00 7.42 -1.99
N THR A 254 7.60 8.61 -2.09
CA THR A 254 7.11 9.69 -2.95
C THR A 254 8.26 10.25 -3.79
N GLY A 255 8.04 10.46 -5.09
CA GLY A 255 9.06 10.95 -6.02
C GLY A 255 8.56 11.04 -7.45
N THR A 256 9.45 11.23 -8.42
CA THR A 256 9.07 11.09 -9.84
C THR A 256 8.71 9.63 -10.16
N PRO A 257 8.01 9.34 -11.28
CA PRO A 257 7.67 7.97 -11.67
C PRO A 257 8.90 7.04 -11.72
N ALA A 258 10.00 7.53 -12.29
CA ALA A 258 11.26 6.79 -12.33
C ALA A 258 11.84 6.50 -10.94
N GLN A 259 11.79 7.46 -10.01
CA GLN A 259 12.29 7.30 -8.65
C GLN A 259 11.46 6.29 -7.85
N VAL A 260 10.12 6.42 -7.89
CA VAL A 260 9.25 5.50 -7.16
C VAL A 260 9.30 4.09 -7.75
N GLN A 261 9.40 3.95 -9.08
CA GLN A 261 9.59 2.67 -9.74
C GLN A 261 10.89 1.98 -9.28
N ASP A 262 12.01 2.69 -9.29
CA ASP A 262 13.30 2.14 -8.89
C ASP A 262 13.29 1.73 -7.40
N ALA A 263 12.67 2.54 -6.54
CA ALA A 263 12.52 2.20 -5.13
C ALA A 263 11.66 0.94 -4.92
N VAL A 264 10.52 0.83 -5.58
CA VAL A 264 9.61 -0.33 -5.49
C VAL A 264 10.28 -1.60 -6.03
N ARG A 265 10.99 -1.53 -7.17
CA ARG A 265 11.70 -2.69 -7.76
C ARG A 265 12.84 -3.21 -6.88
N LYS A 266 13.41 -2.37 -6.02
CA LYS A 266 14.50 -2.73 -5.11
C LYS A 266 14.04 -3.40 -3.83
N LEU A 267 12.76 -3.28 -3.47
CA LEU A 267 12.22 -3.88 -2.25
C LEU A 267 12.51 -5.37 -2.20
N VAL A 268 13.09 -5.79 -1.08
CA VAL A 268 13.38 -7.17 -0.75
C VAL A 268 12.42 -7.58 0.35
N PHE A 269 11.62 -8.62 0.09
CA PHE A 269 10.74 -9.20 1.09
C PHE A 269 11.49 -10.25 1.90
N THR A 270 11.42 -10.14 3.22
CA THR A 270 11.99 -11.08 4.18
C THR A 270 10.89 -11.73 4.99
N GLN A 271 11.05 -13.02 5.24
CA GLN A 271 10.09 -13.79 6.03
C GLN A 271 10.09 -13.35 7.50
N GLY A 272 8.92 -13.40 8.12
CA GLY A 272 8.70 -12.95 9.50
C GLY A 272 8.65 -14.09 10.50
N SER A 273 8.71 -13.75 11.79
CA SER A 273 8.64 -14.72 12.89
C SER A 273 7.25 -15.32 13.14
N GLY A 274 6.22 -14.86 12.43
CA GLY A 274 4.84 -15.35 12.54
C GLY A 274 4.52 -16.61 11.73
N LEU A 275 5.50 -17.19 11.02
CA LEU A 275 5.32 -18.42 10.27
C LEU A 275 5.20 -19.63 11.21
N ASP A 276 4.42 -20.63 10.80
CA ASP A 276 4.10 -21.82 11.60
C ASP A 276 5.33 -22.72 11.92
N GLY A 277 6.49 -22.43 11.32
CA GLY A 277 7.73 -23.20 11.45
C GLY A 277 7.68 -24.58 10.79
N SER A 278 6.57 -24.93 10.14
CA SER A 278 6.37 -26.18 9.41
C SER A 278 7.01 -26.05 8.03
N ARG A 279 8.15 -26.74 7.87
CA ARG A 279 8.96 -26.75 6.64
C ARG A 279 8.26 -27.30 5.40
N SER A 280 7.04 -27.84 5.54
CA SER A 280 6.25 -28.44 4.47
C SER A 280 5.07 -27.59 4.01
N SER A 281 4.68 -26.55 4.76
CA SER A 281 3.55 -25.67 4.41
C SER A 281 4.03 -24.59 3.44
N GLN A 282 3.35 -24.42 2.31
CA GLN A 282 3.49 -23.20 1.52
C GLN A 282 2.67 -22.10 2.21
N GLU A 283 3.31 -20.99 2.50
CA GLU A 283 2.70 -19.80 3.09
C GLU A 283 2.38 -18.78 2.00
N SER A 284 1.48 -17.86 2.30
CA SER A 284 1.11 -16.79 1.37
C SER A 284 0.82 -15.49 2.09
N VAL A 285 1.12 -14.39 1.40
CA VAL A 285 0.81 -13.02 1.77
C VAL A 285 0.38 -12.25 0.52
N SER A 286 -0.52 -11.29 0.69
CA SER A 286 -0.96 -10.40 -0.37
C SER A 286 -0.36 -9.01 -0.20
N PHE A 287 0.01 -8.40 -1.32
CA PHE A 287 0.46 -7.01 -1.39
C PHE A 287 -0.60 -6.17 -2.09
N LYS A 288 -1.17 -5.19 -1.38
CA LYS A 288 -2.01 -4.15 -1.99
C LYS A 288 -1.13 -2.95 -2.34
N ILE A 289 -1.07 -2.60 -3.61
CA ILE A 289 -0.23 -1.53 -4.15
C ILE A 289 -1.15 -0.40 -4.64
N LEU A 290 -0.85 0.82 -4.22
CA LEU A 290 -1.55 2.04 -4.60
C LEU A 290 -0.51 3.01 -5.15
N VAL A 291 -0.75 3.57 -6.34
CA VAL A 291 0.06 4.63 -6.95
C VAL A 291 -0.83 5.84 -7.13
N SER A 292 -0.46 6.98 -6.59
CA SER A 292 -1.28 8.19 -6.65
C SER A 292 -0.48 9.44 -6.99
N ASP A 293 -1.03 10.29 -7.82
CA ASP A 293 -0.67 11.71 -7.90
C ASP A 293 -1.67 12.54 -7.05
N PRO A 294 -1.58 13.89 -6.98
CA PRO A 294 -2.53 14.71 -6.21
C PRO A 294 -3.99 14.57 -6.66
N VAL A 295 -4.21 14.18 -7.91
CA VAL A 295 -5.50 13.99 -8.53
C VAL A 295 -5.80 12.50 -8.60
N PHE A 296 -5.08 11.65 -9.35
CA PHE A 296 -5.51 10.28 -9.65
C PHE A 296 -4.87 9.19 -8.78
N VAL A 297 -5.49 8.00 -8.80
CA VAL A 297 -5.00 6.78 -8.12
C VAL A 297 -5.18 5.58 -9.02
N ASP A 298 -4.12 4.78 -9.17
CA ASP A 298 -4.16 3.43 -9.73
C ASP A 298 -3.81 2.39 -8.65
N ALA A 299 -4.35 1.17 -8.77
CA ALA A 299 -4.25 0.15 -7.75
C ALA A 299 -4.10 -1.25 -8.32
N ALA A 300 -3.30 -2.06 -7.65
CA ALA A 300 -3.09 -3.45 -8.00
C ALA A 300 -2.92 -4.33 -6.76
N THR A 301 -3.17 -5.63 -6.92
CA THR A 301 -2.94 -6.62 -5.87
C THR A 301 -2.08 -7.75 -6.42
N MET A 302 -1.14 -8.23 -5.60
CA MET A 302 -0.31 -9.40 -5.91
C MET A 302 -0.34 -10.39 -4.76
N GLU A 303 -0.63 -11.64 -5.06
CA GLU A 303 -0.41 -12.75 -4.13
C GLU A 303 1.03 -13.24 -4.22
N ALA A 304 1.66 -13.39 -3.07
CA ALA A 304 3.01 -13.91 -2.95
C ALA A 304 3.02 -15.17 -2.11
N SER A 305 3.49 -16.25 -2.71
CA SER A 305 3.66 -17.52 -2.01
C SER A 305 5.14 -17.79 -1.73
N PHE A 306 5.44 -18.33 -0.56
CA PHE A 306 6.79 -18.64 -0.14
C PHE A 306 6.77 -19.83 0.81
N ARG A 307 7.91 -20.49 1.01
CA ARG A 307 8.04 -21.57 2.01
C ARG A 307 8.83 -21.04 3.19
N PRO A 308 8.45 -21.33 4.45
CA PRO A 308 9.26 -21.02 5.62
C PRO A 308 10.72 -21.44 5.39
N ASN A 309 11.66 -20.50 5.50
CA ASN A 309 13.04 -20.77 5.06
C ASN A 309 13.72 -21.88 5.90
N LYS A 310 14.63 -22.59 5.24
CA LYS A 310 15.57 -23.55 5.80
C LYS A 310 16.83 -22.81 6.23
N ALA A 311 17.48 -23.30 7.29
CA ALA A 311 18.79 -22.82 7.72
C ALA A 311 19.81 -22.77 6.57
N ASP A 312 20.39 -21.59 6.35
CA ASP A 312 21.45 -21.33 5.40
C ASP A 312 22.84 -21.43 6.03
N ASN A 313 23.85 -21.71 5.19
CA ASN A 313 25.26 -21.68 5.57
C ASN A 313 26.01 -20.70 4.67
N ILE A 314 26.15 -19.47 5.15
CA ILE A 314 26.76 -18.36 4.42
C ILE A 314 28.21 -18.22 4.86
N LYS A 315 29.11 -18.13 3.88
CA LYS A 315 30.54 -17.91 4.10
C LYS A 315 31.02 -16.74 3.25
N GLY A 316 31.43 -15.67 3.90
CA GLY A 316 32.11 -14.53 3.29
C GLY A 316 33.52 -14.87 2.80
N LYS A 317 34.30 -13.82 2.61
CA LYS A 317 35.65 -13.83 2.03
C LYS A 317 36.58 -13.01 2.93
N ALA A 318 37.77 -12.66 2.42
CA ALA A 318 38.71 -11.80 3.15
C ALA A 318 38.46 -10.30 2.89
N SER A 319 37.32 -9.94 2.32
CA SER A 319 36.96 -8.58 1.91
C SER A 319 35.71 -8.13 2.65
N SER A 320 35.60 -6.84 2.96
CA SER A 320 34.37 -6.26 3.54
C SER A 320 33.12 -6.56 2.71
N GLU A 321 32.16 -7.23 3.33
CA GLU A 321 30.92 -7.71 2.73
C GLU A 321 29.67 -7.27 3.52
N LYS A 322 28.52 -7.35 2.84
CA LYS A 322 27.20 -7.30 3.47
C LYS A 322 26.60 -8.70 3.36
N LEU A 323 26.36 -9.35 4.50
CA LEU A 323 25.89 -10.73 4.57
C LEU A 323 24.49 -10.77 5.17
N TYR A 324 23.56 -11.45 4.50
CA TYR A 324 22.15 -11.51 4.89
C TYR A 324 21.68 -12.97 5.01
N GLY A 325 21.28 -13.41 6.21
CA GLY A 325 20.66 -14.72 6.45
C GLY A 325 19.18 -14.77 6.06
N HIS A 326 18.50 -13.62 6.16
CA HIS A 326 17.08 -13.43 5.85
C HIS A 326 16.13 -14.14 6.81
N GLY A 327 15.58 -15.31 6.50
CA GLY A 327 14.82 -16.10 7.46
C GLY A 327 15.46 -17.46 7.67
N GLY A 328 15.23 -18.11 8.80
CA GLY A 328 15.73 -19.47 9.02
C GLY A 328 16.40 -19.64 10.37
N LYS A 329 17.54 -20.33 10.38
CA LYS A 329 18.39 -20.53 11.57
C LYS A 329 19.80 -20.66 11.04
N ASP A 330 20.35 -19.54 10.66
CA ASP A 330 21.44 -19.48 9.71
C ASP A 330 22.78 -19.59 10.41
N LYS A 331 23.79 -20.02 9.65
CA LYS A 331 25.18 -19.96 10.05
C LYS A 331 25.90 -19.02 9.10
N ILE A 332 26.33 -17.88 9.61
CA ILE A 332 26.99 -16.84 8.83
C ILE A 332 28.41 -16.64 9.37
N ASP A 333 29.39 -16.76 8.49
CA ASP A 333 30.82 -16.60 8.79
C ASP A 333 31.42 -15.56 7.83
N GLY A 334 31.71 -14.36 8.34
CA GLY A 334 32.28 -13.24 7.59
C GLY A 334 33.71 -13.50 7.10
N LYS A 335 34.47 -14.28 7.88
CA LYS A 335 35.90 -14.58 7.73
C LYS A 335 36.80 -13.38 7.93
N GLY A 336 36.91 -12.47 6.98
CA GLY A 336 37.88 -11.38 7.09
C GLY A 336 37.47 -10.13 6.35
N GLY A 337 37.92 -8.98 6.83
CA GLY A 337 37.42 -7.69 6.37
C GLY A 337 36.49 -7.07 7.41
N ASN A 338 35.97 -5.88 7.14
CA ASN A 338 34.99 -5.24 8.01
C ASN A 338 33.59 -5.54 7.45
N ASP A 339 32.91 -6.53 8.01
CA ASP A 339 31.66 -7.04 7.51
C ASP A 339 30.45 -6.43 8.22
N LYS A 340 29.33 -6.36 7.51
CA LYS A 340 28.01 -6.11 8.11
C LYS A 340 27.17 -7.37 7.97
N ILE A 341 26.71 -7.90 9.10
CA ILE A 341 26.07 -9.22 9.18
C ILE A 341 24.66 -9.08 9.72
N TRP A 342 23.67 -9.39 8.88
CA TRP A 342 22.25 -9.49 9.24
C TRP A 342 21.89 -10.98 9.36
N GLY A 343 21.61 -11.45 10.57
CA GLY A 343 21.04 -12.79 10.76
C GLY A 343 19.65 -12.87 10.15
N GLY A 344 18.82 -11.86 10.44
CA GLY A 344 17.46 -11.76 9.95
C GLY A 344 16.48 -12.35 10.96
N SER A 345 15.53 -13.17 10.51
CA SER A 345 14.57 -13.85 11.35
C SER A 345 15.02 -15.28 11.62
N GLY A 346 14.94 -15.72 12.87
CA GLY A 346 15.55 -17.01 13.22
C GLY A 346 16.35 -16.94 14.48
N ASN A 347 16.99 -18.04 14.87
CA ASN A 347 18.02 -17.98 15.91
C ASN A 347 19.32 -18.38 15.23
N ASP A 348 20.10 -17.38 14.88
CA ASP A 348 21.22 -17.51 13.96
C ASP A 348 22.54 -17.70 14.72
N GLN A 349 23.55 -18.19 14.02
CA GLN A 349 24.93 -18.24 14.49
C GLN A 349 25.77 -17.34 13.61
N LEU A 350 26.24 -16.25 14.18
CA LEU A 350 26.94 -15.18 13.48
C LEU A 350 28.41 -15.17 13.94
N THR A 351 29.32 -15.20 12.99
CA THR A 351 30.78 -15.14 13.20
C THR A 351 31.30 -14.00 12.32
N GLY A 352 31.93 -13.00 12.93
CA GLY A 352 32.50 -11.86 12.21
C GLY A 352 33.80 -12.26 11.51
N GLY A 353 34.68 -12.89 12.27
CA GLY A 353 36.03 -13.24 11.84
C GLY A 353 37.03 -12.14 12.19
N THR A 354 37.95 -11.84 11.27
CA THR A 354 38.97 -10.80 11.48
C THR A 354 38.56 -9.48 10.86
N GLY A 355 38.62 -8.39 11.62
CA GLY A 355 38.32 -7.05 11.13
C GLY A 355 37.34 -6.39 12.08
N LYS A 356 36.74 -5.28 11.64
CA LYS A 356 35.77 -4.51 12.43
C LYS A 356 34.38 -4.81 11.94
N ASP A 357 33.70 -5.75 12.59
CA ASP A 357 32.43 -6.26 12.11
C ASP A 357 31.24 -5.57 12.79
N ALA A 358 30.10 -5.55 12.10
CA ALA A 358 28.85 -5.03 12.61
C ALA A 358 27.76 -6.10 12.55
N PHE A 359 27.30 -6.56 13.70
CA PHE A 359 26.17 -7.47 13.82
C PHE A 359 24.88 -6.66 13.90
N VAL A 360 24.04 -6.77 12.88
CA VAL A 360 22.87 -5.91 12.70
C VAL A 360 21.58 -6.64 13.08
N PHE A 361 20.84 -6.05 14.01
CA PHE A 361 19.52 -6.49 14.43
C PHE A 361 18.47 -5.59 13.80
N ASP A 362 17.73 -6.13 12.83
CA ASP A 362 16.75 -5.44 12.00
C ASP A 362 15.36 -6.09 12.07
N ASN A 363 15.06 -6.75 13.19
CA ASN A 363 13.76 -7.37 13.43
C ASN A 363 13.31 -7.17 14.87
N LYS A 364 12.00 -7.32 15.08
CA LYS A 364 11.41 -7.21 16.42
C LYS A 364 12.01 -8.25 17.36
N ALA A 365 12.47 -7.78 18.53
CA ALA A 365 12.92 -8.66 19.60
C ALA A 365 11.79 -9.65 19.99
N ASN A 366 12.11 -10.94 20.03
CA ASN A 366 11.14 -12.00 20.31
C ASN A 366 11.71 -13.02 21.31
N ALA A 367 10.87 -13.56 22.19
CA ALA A 367 11.33 -14.49 23.22
C ALA A 367 11.68 -15.90 22.69
N ARG A 368 11.25 -16.24 21.47
CA ARG A 368 11.44 -17.55 20.83
C ARG A 368 12.40 -17.50 19.64
N THR A 369 12.33 -16.41 18.88
CA THR A 369 13.11 -16.16 17.66
C THR A 369 13.90 -14.86 17.81
N ASN A 370 14.80 -14.58 16.87
CA ASN A 370 15.68 -13.41 16.83
C ASN A 370 16.54 -13.30 18.09
N LYS A 371 16.95 -14.47 18.58
CA LYS A 371 17.88 -14.64 19.69
C LYS A 371 19.13 -15.28 19.14
N ASP A 372 19.99 -14.44 18.58
CA ASP A 372 21.15 -14.89 17.83
C ASP A 372 22.31 -15.24 18.75
N LYS A 373 23.22 -16.06 18.24
CA LYS A 373 24.48 -16.37 18.90
C LYS A 373 25.60 -15.71 18.10
N ILE A 374 26.20 -14.67 18.68
CA ILE A 374 27.42 -14.07 18.15
C ILE A 374 28.60 -14.84 18.73
N VAL A 375 29.38 -15.49 17.86
CA VAL A 375 30.34 -16.53 18.26
C VAL A 375 31.66 -15.96 18.74
N ASP A 376 32.14 -14.87 18.12
CA ASP A 376 33.52 -14.39 18.25
C ASP A 376 33.65 -12.89 18.52
N PHE A 377 32.59 -12.24 19.00
CA PHE A 377 32.55 -10.80 19.25
C PHE A 377 33.79 -10.26 19.98
N SER A 378 34.48 -9.33 19.33
CA SER A 378 35.64 -8.60 19.83
C SER A 378 35.24 -7.18 20.27
N VAL A 379 35.36 -6.86 21.56
CA VAL A 379 35.06 -5.50 22.07
C VAL A 379 36.00 -4.43 21.47
N SER A 380 37.19 -4.81 21.00
CA SER A 380 38.11 -3.85 20.38
C SER A 380 37.77 -3.51 18.93
N ASP A 381 37.06 -4.39 18.24
CA ASP A 381 36.91 -4.31 16.78
C ASP A 381 35.45 -4.25 16.33
N ASP A 382 34.57 -5.01 17.00
CA ASP A 382 33.21 -5.25 16.56
C ASP A 382 32.19 -4.32 17.19
N SER A 383 31.01 -4.29 16.59
CA SER A 383 29.89 -3.48 17.03
C SER A 383 28.55 -4.18 16.81
N ILE A 384 27.54 -3.76 17.56
CA ILE A 384 26.16 -4.22 17.45
C ILE A 384 25.30 -3.05 16.98
N TRP A 385 24.62 -3.23 15.85
CA TRP A 385 23.81 -2.20 15.22
C TRP A 385 22.33 -2.56 15.38
N LEU A 386 21.53 -1.60 15.83
CA LEU A 386 20.12 -1.80 16.20
C LEU A 386 19.26 -0.90 15.30
N ASP A 387 18.42 -1.50 14.47
CA ASP A 387 17.55 -0.75 13.57
C ASP A 387 16.42 -0.04 14.35
N ASN A 388 16.37 1.28 14.25
CA ASN A 388 15.40 2.07 15.01
C ASN A 388 13.93 1.74 14.66
N ALA A 389 13.64 1.12 13.51
CA ALA A 389 12.30 0.66 13.18
C ALA A 389 11.79 -0.40 14.17
N PHE A 390 12.69 -1.19 14.77
CA PHE A 390 12.35 -2.26 15.71
C PHE A 390 12.78 -1.96 17.15
N PHE A 391 13.72 -1.04 17.34
CA PHE A 391 14.24 -0.61 18.63
C PHE A 391 13.93 0.88 18.90
N SER A 392 12.68 1.28 18.70
CA SER A 392 12.23 2.68 18.66
C SER A 392 12.49 3.48 19.95
N ALA A 393 12.74 2.83 21.08
CA ALA A 393 13.07 3.49 22.34
C ALA A 393 14.50 4.10 22.39
N LEU A 394 15.39 3.76 21.44
CA LEU A 394 16.82 4.08 21.53
C LEU A 394 17.23 5.48 21.05
N GLY A 395 16.29 6.31 20.58
CA GLY A 395 16.54 7.72 20.29
C GLY A 395 17.06 8.01 18.88
N PRO A 396 18.04 8.92 18.68
CA PRO A 396 18.30 9.55 17.39
C PRO A 396 18.60 8.54 16.26
N LYS A 397 17.95 8.76 15.12
CA LYS A 397 18.03 7.94 13.91
C LYS A 397 19.38 8.14 13.23
N GLY A 398 20.27 7.16 13.36
CA GLY A 398 21.43 7.06 12.48
C GLY A 398 21.02 6.68 11.06
N THR A 399 22.00 6.35 10.23
CA THR A 399 21.79 5.62 8.99
C THR A 399 22.84 4.53 8.88
N GLU A 400 22.66 3.56 7.99
CA GLU A 400 23.66 2.51 7.73
C GLU A 400 25.04 3.08 7.31
N SER A 401 25.07 4.27 6.71
CA SER A 401 26.29 4.99 6.31
C SER A 401 26.83 5.93 7.39
N LYS A 402 26.00 6.31 8.36
CA LYS A 402 26.35 7.18 9.48
C LYS A 402 25.60 6.72 10.74
N PRO A 403 26.00 5.57 11.33
CA PRO A 403 25.33 5.01 12.49
C PRO A 403 25.47 5.95 13.69
N ALA A 404 24.41 6.08 14.48
CA ALA A 404 24.40 6.93 15.67
C ALA A 404 24.87 6.13 16.89
N LEU A 405 25.83 6.66 17.65
CA LEU A 405 26.28 6.01 18.89
C LEU A 405 25.15 5.95 19.93
N LEU A 406 24.99 4.82 20.59
CA LEU A 406 24.02 4.68 21.68
C LEU A 406 24.34 5.67 22.82
N LYS A 407 23.32 6.27 23.44
CA LYS A 407 23.53 7.11 24.63
C LYS A 407 24.02 6.25 25.79
N SER A 408 25.01 6.74 26.54
CA SER A 408 25.54 6.02 27.70
C SER A 408 24.49 5.69 28.75
N SER A 409 23.49 6.54 28.93
CA SER A 409 22.36 6.33 29.85
C SER A 409 21.35 5.28 29.37
N TYR A 410 21.53 4.70 28.18
CA TYR A 410 20.63 3.67 27.63
C TYR A 410 21.19 2.25 27.75
N PHE A 411 22.39 2.11 28.33
CA PHE A 411 23.09 0.85 28.45
C PHE A 411 23.48 0.57 29.90
N VAL A 412 23.26 -0.67 30.32
CA VAL A 412 23.70 -1.15 31.63
C VAL A 412 24.25 -2.57 31.57
N THR A 413 25.22 -2.86 32.44
CA THR A 413 25.66 -4.24 32.70
C THR A 413 24.93 -4.81 33.92
N GLY A 414 24.48 -6.06 33.80
CA GLY A 414 23.73 -6.75 34.84
C GLY A 414 22.70 -7.71 34.27
N SER A 415 21.85 -8.26 35.13
CA SER A 415 20.80 -9.19 34.71
C SER A 415 19.49 -8.52 34.29
N LYS A 416 19.33 -7.22 34.56
CA LYS A 416 18.15 -6.40 34.25
C LYS A 416 18.46 -4.90 34.25
N ALA A 417 17.52 -4.11 33.73
CA ALA A 417 17.52 -2.65 33.83
C ALA A 417 17.57 -2.18 35.30
N LYS A 418 18.26 -1.08 35.55
CA LYS A 418 18.50 -0.50 36.89
C LYS A 418 17.81 0.85 37.07
N ASP A 419 17.67 1.63 36.02
CA ASP A 419 16.88 2.86 36.03
C ASP A 419 15.77 2.83 34.97
N LYS A 420 15.20 3.99 34.61
CA LYS A 420 14.04 4.09 33.70
C LYS A 420 14.41 4.13 32.22
N ASN A 421 15.70 4.21 31.91
CA ASN A 421 16.18 4.45 30.56
C ASN A 421 17.14 3.35 30.09
N ASP A 422 17.33 2.28 30.86
CA ASP A 422 18.22 1.17 30.54
C ASP A 422 17.56 0.24 29.50
N PHE A 423 17.58 0.65 28.24
CA PHE A 423 16.96 -0.12 27.16
C PHE A 423 17.82 -1.31 26.70
N ILE A 424 19.15 -1.23 26.82
CA ILE A 424 20.08 -2.30 26.44
C ILE A 424 20.81 -2.82 27.68
N ILE A 425 20.73 -4.12 27.91
CA ILE A 425 21.27 -4.77 29.11
C ILE A 425 22.20 -5.91 28.72
N TYR A 426 23.42 -5.91 29.24
CA TYR A 426 24.37 -6.99 29.07
C TYR A 426 24.68 -7.75 30.38
N ASP A 427 24.24 -9.00 30.47
CA ASP A 427 24.56 -9.93 31.56
C ASP A 427 25.88 -10.63 31.25
N LYS A 428 27.00 -9.99 31.62
CA LYS A 428 28.36 -10.50 31.35
C LYS A 428 28.63 -11.89 31.94
N ALA A 429 28.00 -12.24 33.05
CA ALA A 429 28.19 -13.54 33.69
C ALA A 429 27.56 -14.69 32.88
N LYS A 430 26.49 -14.37 32.14
CA LYS A 430 25.80 -15.32 31.26
C LYS A 430 26.14 -15.15 29.79
N GLY A 431 26.78 -14.05 29.40
CA GLY A 431 27.01 -13.69 28.01
C GLY A 431 25.70 -13.41 27.28
N LYS A 432 24.76 -12.70 27.90
CA LYS A 432 23.43 -12.46 27.33
C LYS A 432 23.15 -10.98 27.14
N LEU A 433 22.65 -10.62 25.98
CA LEU A 433 22.23 -9.28 25.62
C LEU A 433 20.70 -9.23 25.56
N PHE A 434 20.12 -8.22 26.21
CA PHE A 434 18.69 -8.01 26.28
C PHE A 434 18.30 -6.61 25.81
N TYR A 435 17.11 -6.53 25.23
CA TYR A 435 16.39 -5.29 25.00
C TYR A 435 15.20 -5.20 25.96
N ASP A 436 15.11 -4.10 26.71
CA ASP A 436 13.95 -3.76 27.55
C ASP A 436 13.26 -2.54 26.95
N ALA A 437 12.10 -2.73 26.31
CA ALA A 437 11.42 -1.68 25.57
C ALA A 437 10.93 -0.53 26.44
N ASP A 438 10.65 -0.76 27.73
CA ASP A 438 10.26 0.31 28.66
C ASP A 438 11.45 0.90 29.42
N GLY A 439 12.63 0.29 29.27
CA GLY A 439 13.89 0.70 29.88
C GLY A 439 13.93 0.68 31.40
N SER A 440 12.84 0.26 32.07
CA SER A 440 12.59 0.47 33.50
C SER A 440 12.80 -0.77 34.35
N GLY A 441 12.96 -1.93 33.73
CA GLY A 441 13.05 -3.23 34.40
C GLY A 441 11.75 -3.69 35.05
N LYS A 442 10.65 -2.94 34.88
CA LYS A 442 9.29 -3.35 35.27
C LYS A 442 8.66 -4.21 34.19
N GLY A 443 8.87 -3.83 32.93
CA GLY A 443 8.51 -4.61 31.76
C GLY A 443 9.39 -5.85 31.61
N LYS A 444 8.94 -6.76 30.74
CA LYS A 444 9.69 -7.97 30.43
C LYS A 444 10.76 -7.64 29.37
N GLN A 445 12.02 -7.63 29.77
CA GLN A 445 13.14 -7.62 28.81
C GLN A 445 13.12 -8.87 27.93
N VAL A 446 13.60 -8.72 26.69
CA VAL A 446 13.69 -9.79 25.69
C VAL A 446 15.15 -10.04 25.36
N GLU A 447 15.57 -11.30 25.37
CA GLU A 447 16.93 -11.68 24.98
C GLU A 447 17.06 -11.58 23.45
N ILE A 448 18.01 -10.77 22.97
CA ILE A 448 18.25 -10.56 21.53
C ILE A 448 19.53 -11.26 21.05
N ALA A 449 20.51 -11.45 21.94
CA ALA A 449 21.72 -12.17 21.57
C ALA A 449 22.36 -12.92 22.74
N THR A 450 23.11 -13.98 22.42
CA THR A 450 24.10 -14.61 23.29
C THR A 450 25.49 -14.34 22.71
N LEU A 451 26.42 -13.94 23.56
CA LEU A 451 27.83 -13.68 23.25
C LEU A 451 28.74 -14.47 24.20
N SER A 452 30.06 -14.39 23.99
CA SER A 452 31.04 -14.85 24.96
C SER A 452 30.87 -14.17 26.32
N LYS A 453 31.15 -14.89 27.41
CA LYS A 453 31.06 -14.35 28.77
C LYS A 453 32.18 -13.35 29.04
N ASP A 454 31.98 -12.52 30.06
CA ASP A 454 32.99 -11.61 30.63
C ASP A 454 33.56 -10.55 29.68
N LEU A 455 32.93 -10.35 28.52
CA LEU A 455 33.22 -9.21 27.63
C LEU A 455 33.03 -7.88 28.38
N GLN A 456 33.97 -6.95 28.19
CA GLN A 456 33.93 -5.63 28.82
C GLN A 456 33.12 -4.63 27.98
N MET A 457 31.90 -5.02 27.62
CA MET A 457 31.05 -4.21 26.74
C MET A 457 30.59 -2.92 27.41
N THR A 458 30.49 -1.87 26.61
CA THR A 458 29.97 -0.55 27.00
C THR A 458 29.00 -0.03 25.94
N TYR A 459 28.34 1.10 26.22
CA TYR A 459 27.51 1.78 25.23
C TYR A 459 28.23 2.11 23.90
N LYS A 460 29.57 2.10 23.89
CA LYS A 460 30.37 2.41 22.69
C LYS A 460 30.35 1.30 21.64
N ASP A 461 29.94 0.10 22.04
CA ASP A 461 29.85 -1.06 21.15
C ASP A 461 28.51 -1.10 20.41
N PHE A 462 27.60 -0.18 20.72
CA PHE A 462 26.23 -0.16 20.21
C PHE A 462 25.94 1.07 19.37
N PHE A 463 25.30 0.84 18.23
CA PHE A 463 24.88 1.88 17.31
C PHE A 463 23.41 1.72 16.92
N VAL A 464 22.75 2.84 16.64
CA VAL A 464 21.38 2.90 16.14
C VAL A 464 21.42 3.35 14.67
N ILE A 465 20.70 2.64 13.80
CA ILE A 465 20.62 2.91 12.35
C ILE A 465 19.22 3.22 11.86
#